data_AF-A0A1Y1MRU9-F1
#
_entry.id   AF-A0A1Y1MRU9-F1
#
_cell.length_a   1.000
_cell.length_b   1.000
_cell.length_c   1.000
_cell.angle_alpha   90.00
_cell.angle_beta   90.00
_cell.angle_gamma   90.00
#
_symmetry.space_group_name_H-M   'P 1'
#
loop_
_entity.id
_entity.type
_entity.pdbx_description
1 polymer ?
#
loop_
_entity_poly.entity_id
_entity_poly.type
_entity_poly.pdbx_seq_one_letter_code
_entity_poly.pdbx_strand_id
1 'polypeptide(L)'
;MAKTENDKSKGQSNFFISKNKSKAHRQLTSSSGNFFVTPSEKTDVTKRHQPTENATKSKKPFDKKKWRIKKYSKKYKLEQWENQRKKRVLEGYYREMKEEEPKFDVQKIYEKYGDEEGENDNNLNKDLLVPSSSGTGSPRGKKSIAFKKAKSEFQRIQDEKKRKQEEIIKNKLERAEALKQYKAKKLEKYKKLNKKTKKGQPVMKYRMEMLLEQIQKSMS
;
A
#
# COMPACT_ATOMS: atom_id res chain seq x y z
N MET A 1 -4.35 -21.21 46.37
CA MET A 1 -4.22 -21.48 44.92
C MET A 1 -3.88 -20.18 44.20
N ALA A 2 -2.81 -20.21 43.40
CA ALA A 2 -2.35 -19.28 42.35
C ALA A 2 -2.29 -17.76 42.62
N LYS A 3 -1.06 -17.26 42.81
CA LYS A 3 -0.65 -15.87 42.51
C LYS A 3 -0.15 -15.83 41.06
N THR A 4 -0.60 -14.89 40.25
CA THR A 4 -0.07 -14.62 38.90
C THR A 4 0.68 -13.29 38.91
N GLU A 5 2.01 -13.35 38.91
CA GLU A 5 2.91 -12.22 38.67
C GLU A 5 2.94 -11.87 37.18
N ASN A 6 2.90 -10.57 36.89
CA ASN A 6 2.76 -10.02 35.55
C ASN A 6 3.97 -9.10 35.28
N ASP A 7 5.06 -9.68 34.81
CA ASP A 7 6.32 -8.97 34.55
C ASP A 7 6.33 -8.33 33.16
N LYS A 8 6.23 -7.00 33.11
CA LYS A 8 6.39 -6.18 31.90
C LYS A 8 7.83 -5.67 31.81
N SER A 9 8.71 -6.38 31.10
CA SER A 9 9.99 -5.82 30.66
C SER A 9 9.91 -5.32 29.20
N LYS A 10 9.81 -3.99 29.05
CA LYS A 10 9.96 -3.30 27.76
C LYS A 10 11.45 -3.09 27.48
N GLY A 11 12.09 -4.02 26.78
CA GLY A 11 13.41 -3.80 26.19
C GLY A 11 13.30 -3.12 24.82
N GLN A 12 13.50 -1.81 24.77
CA GLN A 12 13.75 -1.11 23.50
C GLN A 12 15.14 -1.49 22.99
N SER A 13 15.22 -2.23 21.88
CA SER A 13 16.49 -2.44 21.17
C SER A 13 16.61 -1.43 20.02
N ASN A 14 17.46 -0.43 20.23
CA ASN A 14 17.89 0.51 19.20
C ASN A 14 18.88 -0.18 18.26
N PHE A 15 18.41 -0.69 17.13
CA PHE A 15 19.26 -1.27 16.08
C PHE A 15 19.73 -0.17 15.10
N PHE A 16 20.87 0.44 15.40
CA PHE A 16 21.61 1.25 14.43
C PHE A 16 22.25 0.33 13.38
N ILE A 17 21.77 0.40 12.14
CA ILE A 17 22.41 -0.24 10.99
C ILE A 17 23.49 0.71 10.48
N SER A 18 24.74 0.50 10.87
CA SER A 18 25.88 1.17 10.24
C SER A 18 26.09 0.58 8.84
N LYS A 19 26.09 1.45 7.83
CA LYS A 19 26.48 1.09 6.47
C LYS A 19 27.92 1.55 6.26
N ASN A 20 28.84 0.60 6.21
CA ASN A 20 30.22 0.85 5.77
C ASN A 20 30.18 1.24 4.28
N LYS A 21 30.48 2.51 3.99
CA LYS A 21 30.84 2.97 2.65
C LYS A 21 32.36 2.91 2.54
N SER A 22 32.86 2.10 1.62
CA SER A 22 34.25 2.15 1.18
C SER A 22 34.53 3.54 0.58
N LYS A 23 35.54 4.23 1.13
CA LYS A 23 36.08 5.48 0.60
C LYS A 23 37.09 5.10 -0.49
N ALA A 24 36.77 5.40 -1.75
CA ALA A 24 37.77 5.44 -2.81
C ALA A 24 38.59 6.74 -2.65
N HIS A 25 39.91 6.58 -2.53
CA HIS A 25 40.88 7.66 -2.38
C HIS A 25 41.15 8.31 -3.75
N ARG A 26 40.61 9.50 -4.02
CA ARG A 26 41.05 10.34 -5.15
C ARG A 26 42.10 11.32 -4.64
N GLN A 27 43.35 11.10 -5.05
CA GLN A 27 44.45 12.06 -4.95
C GLN A 27 44.07 13.29 -5.78
N LEU A 28 44.01 14.47 -5.17
CA LEU A 28 43.95 15.75 -5.87
C LEU A 28 45.27 16.47 -5.63
N THR A 29 45.95 16.79 -6.72
CA THR A 29 47.21 17.51 -6.76
C THR A 29 47.00 18.97 -6.39
N SER A 30 47.92 19.49 -5.58
CA SER A 30 48.04 20.89 -5.21
C SER A 30 48.55 21.71 -6.39
N SER A 31 47.79 22.72 -6.82
CA SER A 31 48.33 23.82 -7.62
C SER A 31 47.90 25.14 -7.00
N SER A 32 48.91 25.93 -6.67
CA SER A 32 48.93 27.22 -6.01
C SER A 32 48.22 28.32 -6.78
N GLY A 33 47.61 29.25 -6.06
CA GLY A 33 47.15 30.51 -6.66
C GLY A 33 46.48 31.42 -5.64
N ASN A 34 47.27 32.00 -4.73
CA ASN A 34 46.84 33.18 -3.98
C ASN A 34 46.80 34.37 -4.95
N PHE A 35 45.61 34.95 -5.17
CA PHE A 35 45.51 36.29 -5.74
C PHE A 35 44.58 37.12 -4.87
N PHE A 36 45.20 38.05 -4.15
CA PHE A 36 44.58 39.01 -3.25
C PHE A 36 44.12 40.22 -4.10
N VAL A 37 42.85 40.61 -4.02
CA VAL A 37 42.38 41.95 -4.43
C VAL A 37 41.36 42.44 -3.39
N THR A 38 41.61 43.65 -2.93
CA THR A 38 40.94 44.40 -1.84
C THR A 38 39.54 44.91 -2.21
N PRO A 39 38.70 45.28 -1.22
CA PRO A 39 37.37 45.81 -1.46
C PRO A 39 37.41 47.34 -1.68
N SER A 40 36.88 47.79 -2.82
CA SER A 40 36.65 49.21 -3.14
C SER A 40 35.17 49.57 -3.05
N GLU A 41 34.94 50.82 -2.69
CA GLU A 41 33.74 51.45 -2.16
C GLU A 41 32.55 51.61 -3.13
N LYS A 42 31.35 51.59 -2.53
CA LYS A 42 30.18 52.46 -2.76
C LYS A 42 29.84 52.87 -4.21
N THR A 43 28.67 52.45 -4.67
CA THR A 43 27.66 53.40 -5.18
C THR A 43 26.26 52.96 -4.80
N ASP A 44 25.56 53.89 -4.16
CA ASP A 44 24.14 53.88 -3.79
C ASP A 44 23.34 54.39 -5.00
N VAL A 45 22.40 53.61 -5.52
CA VAL A 45 21.35 54.13 -6.41
C VAL A 45 20.02 53.53 -5.99
N THR A 46 19.39 54.26 -5.08
CA THR A 46 17.97 54.17 -4.77
C THR A 46 17.15 54.51 -6.03
N LYS A 47 16.41 53.53 -6.57
CA LYS A 47 15.31 53.81 -7.52
C LYS A 47 13.98 53.40 -6.87
N ARG A 48 13.35 54.40 -6.26
CA ARG A 48 12.02 54.36 -5.67
C ARG A 48 11.00 54.60 -6.80
N HIS A 49 10.20 53.60 -7.16
CA HIS A 49 8.95 53.80 -7.90
C HIS A 49 7.78 53.29 -7.05
N GLN A 50 6.70 54.08 -7.08
CA GLN A 50 5.55 54.12 -6.17
C GLN A 50 4.68 52.85 -6.19
N PRO A 51 3.89 52.62 -5.11
CA PRO A 51 3.18 51.36 -4.88
C PRO A 51 1.92 51.26 -5.74
N THR A 52 1.73 50.11 -6.38
CA THR A 52 0.41 49.71 -6.89
C THR A 52 -0.33 48.98 -5.77
N GLU A 53 -1.51 49.50 -5.42
CA GLU A 53 -2.42 48.92 -4.45
C GLU A 53 -3.03 47.63 -4.98
N ASN A 54 -2.29 46.53 -4.86
CA ASN A 54 -2.80 45.18 -5.02
C ASN A 54 -2.12 44.28 -3.99
N ALA A 55 -2.75 44.22 -2.81
CA ALA A 55 -2.65 43.19 -1.78
C ALA A 55 -1.34 42.38 -1.75
N THR A 56 -0.47 42.75 -0.80
CA THR A 56 0.78 42.12 -0.38
C THR A 56 0.62 40.64 0.02
N LYS A 57 0.37 39.75 -0.94
CA LYS A 57 0.72 38.33 -0.79
C LYS A 57 2.23 38.21 -1.01
N SER A 58 3.01 38.76 -0.08
CA SER A 58 4.44 38.47 -0.01
C SER A 58 4.60 36.96 -0.03
N LYS A 59 5.28 36.44 -1.06
CA LYS A 59 5.47 34.99 -1.20
C LYS A 59 6.18 34.52 0.06
N LYS A 60 5.56 33.59 0.79
CA LYS A 60 6.16 32.99 1.99
C LYS A 60 7.60 32.58 1.64
N PRO A 61 8.61 33.01 2.41
CA PRO A 61 9.99 32.73 2.08
C PRO A 61 10.19 31.22 1.93
N PHE A 62 10.84 30.82 0.84
CA PHE A 62 10.99 29.41 0.49
C PHE A 62 11.89 28.70 1.52
N ASP A 63 11.28 27.80 2.27
CA ASP A 63 12.00 26.97 3.23
C ASP A 63 12.77 25.85 2.49
N LYS A 64 14.04 26.14 2.19
CA LYS A 64 14.98 25.20 1.57
C LYS A 64 15.14 23.90 2.38
N LYS A 65 14.97 23.93 3.70
CA LYS A 65 15.08 22.75 4.57
C LYS A 65 13.88 21.83 4.38
N LYS A 66 12.65 22.38 4.41
CA LYS A 66 11.43 21.62 4.08
C LYS A 66 11.48 21.05 2.67
N TRP A 67 11.96 21.82 1.70
CA TRP A 67 12.11 21.33 0.33
C TRP A 67 13.08 20.15 0.22
N ARG A 68 14.25 20.23 0.87
CA ARG A 68 15.23 19.13 0.87
C ARG A 68 14.65 17.86 1.51
N ILE A 69 13.93 17.99 2.63
CA ILE A 69 13.24 16.86 3.28
C ILE A 69 12.19 16.27 2.33
N LYS A 70 11.35 17.10 1.72
CA LYS A 70 10.34 16.67 0.74
C LYS A 70 10.95 15.97 -0.48
N LYS A 71 12.11 16.42 -0.97
CA LYS A 71 12.74 15.88 -2.19
C LYS A 71 13.55 14.61 -1.94
N TYR A 72 14.30 14.54 -0.84
CA TYR A 72 15.31 13.49 -0.62
C TYR A 72 15.00 12.55 0.56
N SER A 73 14.10 12.90 1.48
CA SER A 73 13.77 12.01 2.60
C SER A 73 12.99 10.80 2.09
N LYS A 74 13.55 9.61 2.29
CA LYS A 74 12.88 8.33 1.99
C LYS A 74 11.56 8.20 2.76
N LYS A 75 11.53 8.63 4.02
CA LYS A 75 10.32 8.61 4.87
C LYS A 75 9.20 9.43 4.23
N TYR A 76 9.52 10.65 3.77
CA TYR A 76 8.54 11.52 3.13
C TYR A 76 8.00 10.92 1.83
N LYS A 77 8.84 10.29 1.01
CA LYS A 77 8.40 9.61 -0.21
C LYS A 77 7.46 8.43 0.07
N LEU A 78 7.77 7.62 1.10
CA LEU A 78 6.91 6.51 1.53
C LEU A 78 5.55 7.03 2.04
N GLU A 79 5.57 8.09 2.84
CA GLU A 79 4.35 8.72 3.36
C GLU A 79 3.49 9.32 2.24
N GLN A 80 4.09 9.96 1.24
CA GLN A 80 3.36 10.43 0.05
C GLN A 80 2.71 9.27 -0.71
N TRP A 81 3.41 8.16 -0.87
CA TRP A 81 2.87 6.97 -1.53
C TRP A 81 1.71 6.34 -0.73
N GLU A 82 1.85 6.22 0.58
CA GLU A 82 0.78 5.75 1.46
C GLU A 82 -0.44 6.68 1.42
N ASN A 83 -0.23 8.00 1.42
CA ASN A 83 -1.31 8.98 1.35
C ASN A 83 -2.04 8.92 0.00
N GLN A 84 -1.33 8.73 -1.11
CA GLN A 84 -1.96 8.52 -2.43
C GLN A 84 -2.78 7.23 -2.45
N ARG A 85 -2.25 6.14 -1.87
CA ARG A 85 -2.98 4.87 -1.76
C ARG A 85 -4.26 5.02 -0.92
N LYS A 86 -4.17 5.66 0.24
CA LYS A 86 -5.33 5.94 1.12
C LYS A 86 -6.36 6.81 0.42
N LYS A 87 -5.92 7.86 -0.28
CA LYS A 87 -6.79 8.74 -1.08
C LYS A 87 -7.55 7.92 -2.14
N ARG A 88 -6.87 7.03 -2.87
CA ARG A 88 -7.50 6.19 -3.89
C ARG A 88 -8.54 5.23 -3.31
N VAL A 89 -8.27 4.65 -2.14
CA VAL A 89 -9.24 3.79 -1.44
C VAL A 89 -10.46 4.61 -1.03
N LEU A 90 -10.24 5.80 -0.47
CA LEU A 90 -11.31 6.70 -0.05
C LEU A 90 -12.16 7.21 -1.23
N GLU A 91 -11.53 7.54 -2.35
CA GLU A 91 -12.22 7.90 -3.59
C GLU A 91 -13.05 6.74 -4.15
N GLY A 92 -12.56 5.49 -4.04
CA GLY A 92 -13.33 4.30 -4.38
C GLY A 92 -14.59 4.16 -3.53
N TYR A 93 -14.45 4.29 -2.21
CA TYR A 93 -15.57 4.27 -1.27
C TYR A 93 -16.61 5.34 -1.58
N TYR A 94 -16.20 6.60 -1.75
CA TYR A 94 -17.14 7.68 -2.08
C TYR A 94 -17.77 7.51 -3.47
N ARG A 95 -17.07 6.89 -4.42
CA ARG A 95 -17.65 6.59 -5.74
C ARG A 95 -18.75 5.54 -5.61
N GLU A 96 -18.54 4.50 -4.81
CA GLU A 96 -19.56 3.49 -4.51
C GLU A 96 -20.77 4.11 -3.81
N MET A 97 -20.56 4.94 -2.77
CA MET A 97 -21.66 5.65 -2.10
C MET A 97 -22.43 6.59 -3.04
N LYS A 98 -21.73 7.27 -3.97
CA LYS A 98 -22.36 8.15 -4.96
C LYS A 98 -23.03 7.40 -6.11
N GLU A 99 -22.65 6.15 -6.37
CA GLU A 99 -23.34 5.27 -7.31
C GLU A 99 -24.60 4.64 -6.69
N GLU A 100 -24.68 4.55 -5.37
CA GLU A 100 -25.88 4.13 -4.62
C GLU A 100 -26.92 5.26 -4.48
N GLU A 101 -26.52 6.53 -4.54
CA GLU A 101 -27.47 7.64 -4.68
C GLU A 101 -28.11 7.59 -6.09
N PRO A 102 -29.45 7.50 -6.19
CA PRO A 102 -30.11 7.52 -7.49
C PRO A 102 -29.81 8.87 -8.17
N LYS A 103 -29.12 8.81 -9.32
CA LYS A 103 -28.81 10.00 -10.16
C LYS A 103 -30.05 10.73 -10.69
N PHE A 104 -31.24 10.17 -10.46
CA PHE A 104 -32.51 10.75 -10.84
C PHE A 104 -33.18 11.32 -9.59
N ASP A 105 -33.53 12.59 -9.64
CA ASP A 105 -34.32 13.24 -8.60
C ASP A 105 -35.75 12.67 -8.65
N VAL A 106 -36.01 11.65 -7.82
CA VAL A 106 -37.28 10.89 -7.81
C VAL A 106 -38.46 11.83 -7.49
N GLN A 107 -38.23 12.87 -6.68
CA GLN A 107 -39.24 13.89 -6.35
C GLN A 107 -39.65 14.68 -7.59
N LYS A 108 -38.69 14.98 -8.47
CA LYS A 108 -38.94 15.68 -9.73
C LYS A 108 -39.68 14.85 -10.78
N ILE A 109 -39.65 13.51 -10.68
CA ILE A 109 -40.53 12.64 -11.47
C ILE A 109 -41.96 12.73 -10.92
N TYR A 110 -42.11 12.62 -9.60
CA TYR A 110 -43.42 12.66 -8.95
C TYR A 110 -44.13 14.00 -9.16
N GLU A 111 -43.41 15.13 -9.15
CA GLU A 111 -44.00 16.44 -9.52
C GLU A 111 -44.39 16.54 -11.01
N LYS A 112 -43.71 15.81 -11.90
CA LYS A 112 -43.97 15.87 -13.35
C LYS A 112 -45.14 14.99 -13.80
N TYR A 113 -45.52 14.00 -13.00
CA TYR A 113 -46.54 13.00 -13.34
C TYR A 113 -47.58 12.78 -12.23
N GLY A 114 -47.58 13.59 -11.16
CA GLY A 114 -48.35 13.37 -9.94
C GLY A 114 -49.83 13.76 -9.96
N ASP A 115 -50.33 14.33 -11.06
CA ASP A 115 -51.73 14.76 -11.19
C ASP A 115 -52.46 13.99 -12.31
N GLU A 116 -52.29 12.67 -12.39
CA GLU A 116 -53.26 11.79 -13.05
C GLU A 116 -53.72 10.72 -12.05
N GLU A 117 -54.96 10.88 -11.58
CA GLU A 117 -55.68 9.85 -10.83
C GLU A 117 -55.75 8.55 -11.65
N GLY A 118 -55.43 7.42 -11.03
CA GLY A 118 -55.47 6.12 -11.71
C GLY A 118 -55.13 4.95 -10.80
N GLU A 119 -56.15 4.50 -10.08
CA GLU A 119 -56.40 3.18 -9.46
C GLU A 119 -55.26 2.28 -8.91
N ASN A 120 -55.56 1.80 -7.71
CA ASN A 120 -54.87 0.80 -6.91
C ASN A 120 -54.93 -0.60 -7.54
N ASP A 121 -53.87 -1.03 -8.23
CA ASP A 121 -53.67 -2.43 -8.62
C ASP A 121 -52.53 -3.09 -7.81
N ASN A 122 -52.85 -3.43 -6.57
CA ASN A 122 -52.14 -4.47 -5.82
C ASN A 122 -52.45 -5.86 -6.41
N ASN A 123 -51.85 -6.23 -7.54
CA ASN A 123 -51.82 -7.64 -7.96
C ASN A 123 -50.62 -8.00 -8.85
N LEU A 124 -49.41 -7.99 -8.26
CA LEU A 124 -48.20 -8.50 -8.90
C LEU A 124 -48.03 -10.01 -8.64
N ASN A 125 -49.07 -10.83 -8.81
CA ASN A 125 -48.92 -12.29 -8.68
C ASN A 125 -50.01 -13.13 -9.39
N LYS A 126 -50.32 -12.80 -10.66
CA LYS A 126 -51.32 -13.55 -11.45
C LYS A 126 -50.79 -14.24 -12.71
N ASP A 127 -49.49 -14.28 -12.97
CA ASP A 127 -48.99 -14.76 -14.28
C ASP A 127 -48.11 -16.04 -14.24
N LEU A 128 -48.13 -16.83 -13.16
CA LEU A 128 -47.24 -17.99 -13.05
C LEU A 128 -47.86 -19.39 -13.19
N LEU A 129 -49.16 -19.55 -13.40
CA LEU A 129 -49.76 -20.90 -13.50
C LEU A 129 -50.94 -21.01 -14.47
N VAL A 130 -50.68 -21.08 -15.78
CA VAL A 130 -51.54 -21.84 -16.72
C VAL A 130 -50.68 -22.43 -17.85
N PRO A 131 -50.63 -23.76 -18.04
CA PRO A 131 -50.12 -24.37 -19.26
C PRO A 131 -51.28 -24.61 -20.21
N SER A 132 -51.40 -23.82 -21.28
CA SER A 132 -52.27 -24.20 -22.40
C SER A 132 -51.62 -23.94 -23.73
N SER A 133 -51.84 -24.93 -24.57
CA SER A 133 -51.38 -25.20 -25.91
C SER A 133 -51.68 -24.10 -26.93
N SER A 134 -50.86 -24.13 -27.97
CA SER A 134 -51.13 -23.66 -29.34
C SER A 134 -50.90 -22.19 -29.68
N GLY A 135 -50.11 -21.99 -30.74
CA GLY A 135 -50.27 -20.87 -31.68
C GLY A 135 -49.43 -19.62 -31.44
N THR A 136 -48.54 -19.35 -32.40
CA THR A 136 -47.96 -18.03 -32.75
C THR A 136 -46.70 -17.54 -32.00
N GLY A 137 -45.53 -17.82 -32.59
CA GLY A 137 -44.47 -16.85 -32.89
C GLY A 137 -43.81 -15.98 -31.79
N SER A 138 -43.98 -16.23 -30.50
CA SER A 138 -43.42 -15.37 -29.45
C SER A 138 -41.96 -15.73 -29.08
N PRO A 139 -41.00 -14.77 -28.95
CA PRO A 139 -39.58 -15.05 -28.69
C PRO A 139 -39.28 -15.54 -27.25
N ARG A 140 -40.29 -15.96 -26.49
CA ARG A 140 -40.20 -16.34 -25.06
C ARG A 140 -39.27 -17.54 -24.82
N GLY A 141 -39.13 -18.45 -25.79
CA GLY A 141 -38.18 -19.57 -25.73
C GLY A 141 -36.70 -19.16 -25.72
N LYS A 142 -36.35 -18.07 -26.42
CA LYS A 142 -34.96 -17.56 -26.48
C LYS A 142 -34.54 -16.91 -25.16
N LYS A 143 -35.47 -16.26 -24.44
CA LYS A 143 -35.22 -15.61 -23.15
C LYS A 143 -34.92 -16.63 -22.03
N SER A 144 -35.61 -17.76 -22.01
CA SER A 144 -35.37 -18.84 -21.03
C SER A 144 -33.99 -19.50 -21.21
N ILE A 145 -33.55 -19.71 -22.45
CA ILE A 145 -32.22 -20.26 -22.75
C ILE A 145 -31.12 -19.25 -22.40
N ALA A 146 -31.32 -17.96 -22.71
CA ALA A 146 -30.40 -16.90 -22.34
C ALA A 146 -30.23 -16.78 -20.81
N PHE A 147 -31.33 -16.86 -20.06
CA PHE A 147 -31.30 -16.83 -18.59
C PHE A 147 -30.59 -18.05 -18.00
N LYS A 148 -30.87 -19.26 -18.52
CA LYS A 148 -30.16 -20.49 -18.11
C LYS A 148 -28.66 -20.38 -18.37
N LYS A 149 -28.25 -19.87 -19.54
CA LYS A 149 -26.84 -19.62 -19.88
C LYS A 149 -26.19 -18.58 -18.97
N ALA A 150 -26.89 -17.49 -18.66
CA ALA A 150 -26.40 -16.47 -17.73
C ALA A 150 -26.20 -17.05 -16.33
N LYS A 151 -27.12 -17.89 -15.84
CA LYS A 151 -27.01 -18.56 -14.55
C LYS A 151 -25.81 -19.52 -14.49
N SER A 152 -25.57 -20.31 -15.53
CA SER A 152 -24.42 -21.22 -15.58
C SER A 152 -23.09 -20.48 -15.64
N GLU A 153 -22.99 -19.40 -16.42
CA GLU A 153 -21.78 -18.57 -16.47
C GLU A 153 -21.51 -17.86 -15.14
N PHE A 154 -22.56 -17.35 -14.48
CA PHE A 154 -22.41 -16.75 -13.15
C PHE A 154 -21.85 -17.75 -12.14
N GLN A 155 -22.37 -18.98 -12.13
CA GLN A 155 -21.87 -20.04 -11.25
C GLN A 155 -20.40 -20.35 -11.53
N ARG A 156 -20.03 -20.48 -12.83
CA ARG A 156 -18.64 -20.71 -13.25
C ARG A 156 -17.70 -19.61 -12.75
N ILE A 157 -18.10 -18.35 -12.88
CA ILE A 157 -17.32 -17.19 -12.41
C ILE A 157 -17.16 -17.21 -10.88
N GLN A 158 -18.21 -17.57 -10.14
CA GLN A 158 -18.13 -17.70 -8.68
C GLN A 158 -17.15 -18.79 -8.26
N ASP A 159 -17.20 -19.95 -8.91
CA ASP A 159 -16.32 -21.07 -8.60
C ASP A 159 -14.86 -20.77 -8.95
N GLU A 160 -14.61 -20.11 -10.09
CA GLU A 160 -13.27 -19.64 -10.46
C GLU A 160 -12.73 -18.62 -9.45
N LYS A 161 -13.57 -17.70 -8.97
CA LYS A 161 -13.19 -16.73 -7.94
C LYS A 161 -12.82 -17.41 -6.63
N LYS A 162 -13.60 -18.40 -6.19
CA LYS A 162 -13.30 -19.20 -4.99
C LYS A 162 -11.97 -19.93 -5.12
N ARG A 163 -11.75 -20.63 -6.24
CA ARG A 163 -10.48 -21.32 -6.53
C ARG A 163 -9.27 -20.38 -6.47
N LYS A 164 -9.37 -19.20 -7.11
CA LYS A 164 -8.31 -18.18 -7.06
C LYS A 164 -8.03 -17.70 -5.63
N GLN A 165 -9.07 -17.51 -4.83
CA GLN A 165 -8.92 -17.11 -3.42
C GLN A 165 -8.21 -18.20 -2.61
N GLU A 166 -8.60 -19.46 -2.77
CA GLU A 166 -7.98 -20.61 -2.11
C GLU A 166 -6.49 -20.73 -2.47
N GLU A 167 -6.14 -20.60 -3.75
CA GLU A 167 -4.75 -20.60 -4.21
C GLU A 167 -3.92 -19.46 -3.60
N ILE A 168 -4.48 -18.25 -3.53
CA ILE A 168 -3.81 -17.10 -2.90
C ILE A 168 -3.58 -17.36 -1.40
N ILE A 169 -4.57 -17.90 -0.70
CA ILE A 169 -4.47 -18.23 0.73
C ILE A 169 -3.39 -19.30 0.92
N LYS A 170 -3.40 -20.36 0.12
CA LYS A 170 -2.39 -21.43 0.17
C LYS A 170 -0.99 -20.88 -0.04
N ASN A 171 -0.76 -20.10 -1.08
CA ASN A 171 0.55 -19.49 -1.38
C ASN A 171 1.01 -18.55 -0.26
N LYS A 172 0.08 -17.81 0.36
CA LYS A 172 0.40 -16.93 1.50
C LYS A 172 0.81 -17.73 2.72
N LEU A 173 0.12 -18.84 3.01
CA LEU A 173 0.44 -19.73 4.12
C LEU A 173 1.80 -20.39 3.92
N GLU A 174 2.05 -20.96 2.74
CA GLU A 174 3.34 -21.58 2.39
C GLU A 174 4.50 -20.58 2.54
N ARG A 175 4.34 -19.35 2.02
CA ARG A 175 5.34 -18.30 2.17
C ARG A 175 5.57 -17.92 3.62
N ALA A 176 4.50 -17.82 4.42
CA ALA A 176 4.60 -17.49 5.83
C ALA A 176 5.32 -18.60 6.61
N GLU A 177 5.03 -19.86 6.30
CA GLU A 177 5.67 -21.03 6.89
C GLU A 177 7.16 -21.09 6.51
N ALA A 178 7.51 -20.93 5.23
CA ALA A 178 8.90 -20.88 4.78
C ALA A 178 9.70 -19.77 5.50
N LEU A 179 9.10 -18.60 5.68
CA LEU A 179 9.71 -17.50 6.44
C LEU A 179 9.87 -17.84 7.93
N LYS A 180 8.89 -18.51 8.54
CA LYS A 180 8.96 -18.96 9.93
C LYS A 180 10.11 -19.95 10.11
N GLN A 181 10.21 -20.95 9.22
CA GLN A 181 11.28 -21.94 9.23
C GLN A 181 12.66 -21.29 9.03
N TYR A 182 12.78 -20.36 8.07
CA TYR A 182 14.02 -19.62 7.86
C TYR A 182 14.45 -18.84 9.11
N LYS A 183 13.50 -18.11 9.74
CA LYS A 183 13.78 -17.35 10.97
C LYS A 183 14.19 -18.26 12.12
N ALA A 184 13.52 -19.40 12.30
CA ALA A 184 13.86 -20.39 13.31
C ALA A 184 15.29 -20.94 13.10
N LYS A 185 15.61 -21.42 11.89
CA LYS A 185 16.95 -21.90 11.53
C LYS A 185 18.02 -20.83 11.73
N LYS A 186 17.74 -19.59 11.32
CA LYS A 186 18.64 -18.45 11.51
C LYS A 186 18.89 -18.16 12.99
N LEU A 187 17.85 -18.19 13.81
CA LEU A 187 17.96 -17.96 15.25
C LEU A 187 18.78 -19.07 15.92
N GLU A 188 18.49 -20.33 15.62
CA GLU A 188 19.24 -21.47 16.17
C GLU A 188 20.72 -21.43 15.76
N LYS A 189 21.02 -21.14 14.48
CA LYS A 189 22.39 -20.94 14.01
C LYS A 189 23.07 -19.78 14.74
N TYR A 190 22.39 -18.65 14.90
CA TYR A 190 22.90 -17.49 15.64
C TYR A 190 23.19 -17.82 17.10
N LYS A 191 22.26 -18.49 17.79
CA LYS A 191 22.45 -18.92 19.19
C LYS A 191 23.68 -19.81 19.33
N LYS A 192 23.85 -20.81 18.46
CA LYS A 192 25.00 -21.73 18.49
C LYS A 192 26.34 -21.01 18.24
N LEU A 193 26.41 -20.16 17.21
CA LEU A 193 27.66 -19.50 16.81
C LEU A 193 28.10 -18.36 17.73
N ASN A 194 27.18 -17.76 18.48
CA ASN A 194 27.49 -16.69 19.44
C ASN A 194 27.76 -17.20 20.86
N LYS A 195 27.73 -18.51 21.10
CA LYS A 195 28.15 -19.05 22.38
C LYS A 195 29.62 -18.70 22.63
N LYS A 196 29.90 -18.22 23.84
CA LYS A 196 31.23 -17.86 24.30
C LYS A 196 31.61 -18.71 25.52
N THR A 197 32.90 -18.93 25.71
CA THR A 197 33.46 -19.57 26.90
C THR A 197 33.43 -18.60 28.09
N LYS A 198 33.74 -19.08 29.30
CA LYS A 198 33.86 -18.22 30.50
C LYS A 198 34.84 -17.06 30.32
N LYS A 199 35.86 -17.24 29.46
CA LYS A 199 36.85 -16.22 29.11
C LYS A 199 36.43 -15.31 27.94
N GLY A 200 35.17 -15.38 27.50
CA GLY A 200 34.63 -14.53 26.43
C GLY A 200 35.01 -14.92 25.00
N GLN A 201 35.85 -15.95 24.81
CA GLN A 201 36.21 -16.46 23.50
C GLN A 201 35.06 -17.23 22.87
N PRO A 202 34.87 -17.19 21.54
CA PRO A 202 33.86 -18.00 20.88
C PRO A 202 34.10 -19.50 21.07
N VAL A 203 33.02 -20.28 21.25
CA VAL A 203 33.12 -21.74 21.35
C VAL A 203 33.41 -22.33 19.96
N MET A 204 34.58 -22.93 19.79
CA MET A 204 35.04 -23.43 18.49
C MET A 204 34.27 -24.65 17.97
N LYS A 205 33.80 -25.54 18.84
CA LYS A 205 33.06 -26.77 18.47
C LYS A 205 31.97 -26.52 17.40
N TYR A 206 31.06 -25.59 17.66
CA TYR A 206 29.93 -25.30 16.76
C TYR A 206 30.37 -24.65 15.43
N ARG A 207 31.49 -23.92 15.43
CA ARG A 207 32.04 -23.31 14.21
C ARG A 207 32.70 -24.37 13.33
N MET A 208 33.42 -25.31 13.94
CA MET A 208 34.03 -26.44 13.25
C MET A 208 32.97 -27.35 12.63
N GLU A 209 31.90 -27.68 13.36
CA GLU A 209 30.76 -28.45 12.84
C GLU A 209 30.15 -27.78 11.59
N MET A 210 29.96 -26.46 11.62
CA MET A 210 29.44 -25.70 10.47
C MET A 210 30.41 -25.75 9.27
N LEU A 211 31.71 -25.60 9.49
CA LEU A 211 32.71 -25.67 8.42
C LEU A 211 32.75 -27.06 7.79
N LEU A 212 32.71 -28.12 8.60
CA LEU A 212 32.64 -29.49 8.12
C LEU A 212 31.40 -29.71 7.24
N GLU A 213 30.23 -29.26 7.69
CA GLU A 213 28.98 -29.32 6.92
C GLU A 213 29.11 -28.58 5.57
N GLN A 214 29.80 -27.44 5.53
CA GLN A 214 30.04 -26.70 4.28
C GLN A 214 30.97 -27.45 3.33
N ILE A 215 32.04 -28.05 3.84
CA ILE A 215 32.97 -28.85 3.03
C ILE A 215 32.24 -30.07 2.45
N GLN A 216 31.51 -30.81 3.28
CA GLN A 216 30.72 -31.97 2.84
C GLN A 216 29.69 -31.61 1.75
N LYS A 217 29.00 -30.47 1.88
CA LYS A 217 28.07 -29.97 0.85
C LYS A 217 28.73 -29.50 -0.43
N SER A 218 30.01 -29.12 -0.38
CA SER A 218 30.76 -28.74 -1.58
C SER A 218 31.38 -29.94 -2.30
N MET A 219 31.57 -31.05 -1.58
CA MET A 219 32.12 -32.30 -2.11
C MET A 219 31.03 -33.26 -2.61
N SER A 220 29.79 -33.07 -2.14
CA SER A 220 28.56 -33.70 -2.66
C SER A 220 28.02 -32.95 -3.86
#